data_AF-A0A940MPH1-F1
#
_entry.id   AF-A0A940MPH1-F1
#
_cell.length_a   1.000
_cell.length_b   1.000
_cell.length_c   1.000
_cell.angle_alpha   90.00
_cell.angle_beta   90.00
_cell.angle_gamma   90.00
#
_symmetry.space_group_name_H-M   'P 1'
#
loop_
_entity.id
_entity.type
_entity.pdbx_description
1 polymer ?
#
loop_
_entity_poly.entity_id
_entity_poly.type
_entity_poly.pdbx_seq_one_letter_code
_entity_poly.pdbx_strand_id
1 'polypeptide(L)' 'MATFTELQCLTPRGRYDIKLFPSFIQLHGKTFDYKIPVKTVLRLFQLPHKDGRQAYFILSLDPPIVQGQT' A
#
# COMPACT_ATOMS: atom_id res chain seq x y z
N MET A 1 9.72 12.75 -6.84
CA MET A 1 8.91 11.52 -6.64
C MET A 1 9.82 10.47 -6.07
N ALA A 2 9.31 9.60 -5.20
CA ALA A 2 10.09 8.54 -4.55
C ALA A 2 9.46 7.19 -4.89
N THR A 3 10.30 6.17 -5.01
CA THR A 3 9.88 4.80 -5.28
C THR A 3 10.51 3.87 -4.25
N PHE A 4 9.71 3.01 -3.64
CA PHE A 4 10.15 1.92 -2.79
C PHE A 4 9.89 0.61 -3.53
N THR A 5 10.92 -0.19 -3.74
CA THR A 5 10.83 -1.40 -4.58
C THR A 5 10.64 -2.66 -3.74
N GLU A 6 9.96 -3.66 -4.33
CA GLU A 6 9.80 -5.01 -3.79
C GLU A 6 9.26 -5.10 -2.34
N LEU A 7 8.46 -4.12 -1.93
CA LEU A 7 7.86 -4.10 -0.61
C LEU A 7 6.86 -5.25 -0.44
N GLN A 8 6.96 -5.94 0.69
CA GLN A 8 6.05 -7.02 1.04
C GLN A 8 4.72 -6.44 1.53
N CYS A 9 3.65 -6.67 0.77
CA CYS A 9 2.29 -6.34 1.16
C CYS A 9 1.57 -7.61 1.61
N LEU A 10 0.94 -7.53 2.79
CA LEU A 10 0.09 -8.61 3.29
C LEU A 10 -1.31 -8.57 2.65
N THR A 11 -1.83 -7.37 2.36
CA THR A 11 -3.14 -7.17 1.77
C THR A 11 -3.13 -5.95 0.83
N PRO A 12 -3.42 -6.14 -0.47
CA PRO A 12 -3.50 -7.42 -1.16
C PRO A 12 -2.15 -8.14 -1.15
N ARG A 13 -2.17 -9.47 -0.97
CA ARG A 13 -0.94 -10.24 -0.76
C ARG A 13 -0.05 -10.20 -1.99
N GLY A 14 1.20 -9.78 -1.83
CA GLY A 14 2.18 -9.75 -2.93
C GLY A 14 3.39 -8.88 -2.62
N ARG A 15 4.31 -8.79 -3.58
CA ARG A 15 5.38 -7.78 -3.58
C ARG A 15 5.02 -6.70 -4.58
N TYR A 16 5.13 -5.45 -4.15
CA TYR A 16 4.77 -4.28 -4.94
C TYR A 16 5.86 -3.23 -4.89
N ASP A 17 6.03 -2.51 -5.98
CA ASP A 17 6.75 -1.25 -6.00
C ASP A 17 5.76 -0.13 -5.64
N ILE A 18 6.06 0.62 -4.59
CA ILE A 18 5.26 1.77 -4.16
C ILE A 18 5.89 3.04 -4.73
N LYS A 19 5.17 3.70 -5.65
CA LYS A 19 5.58 4.98 -6.25
C LYS A 19 4.74 6.10 -5.67
N LEU A 20 5.40 7.14 -5.16
CA LEU A 20 4.74 8.30 -4.55
C LEU A 20 4.71 9.47 -5.53
N PHE A 21 3.50 9.89 -5.88
CA PHE A 21 3.22 11.10 -6.65
C PHE A 21 2.51 12.14 -5.76
N PRO A 22 2.51 13.42 -6.13
CA PRO A 22 1.86 14.47 -5.32
C PRO A 22 0.35 14.25 -5.09
N SER A 23 -0.35 13.61 -6.03
CA SER A 23 -1.81 13.43 -5.97
C SER A 23 -2.27 12.00 -5.73
N PHE A 24 -1.41 11.00 -5.95
CA PHE A 24 -1.73 9.59 -5.76
C PHE A 24 -0.51 8.75 -5.40
N ILE A 25 -0.77 7.60 -4.80
CA ILE A 25 0.19 6.53 -4.54
C ILE A 25 -0.08 5.43 -5.54
N GLN A 26 0.95 4.91 -6.20
CA GLN A 26 0.80 3.77 -7.11
C GLN A 26 1.43 2.52 -6.47
N LEU A 27 0.65 1.45 -6.36
CA LEU A 27 1.10 0.11 -6.01
C LEU A 27 1.26 -0.69 -7.31
N HIS A 28 2.49 -0.80 -7.80
CA HIS A 28 2.80 -1.53 -9.02
C HIS A 28 3.23 -2.96 -8.68
N GLY A 29 2.39 -3.93 -8.97
CA GLY A 29 2.68 -5.35 -8.79
C GLY A 29 2.82 -6.06 -10.13
N LYS A 30 3.34 -7.29 -10.10
CA LYS A 30 3.53 -8.11 -11.32
C LYS A 30 2.21 -8.40 -12.04
N THR A 31 1.12 -8.58 -11.30
CA THR A 31 -0.21 -8.93 -11.84
C THR A 31 -1.19 -7.77 -11.77
N PHE A 32 -1.13 -6.96 -10.71
CA PHE A 32 -2.08 -5.88 -10.46
C PHE A 32 -1.35 -4.57 -10.25
N ASP A 33 -1.92 -3.49 -10.79
CA ASP A 33 -1.48 -2.12 -10.60
C ASP A 33 -2.64 -1.31 -10.00
N TYR A 34 -2.41 -0.70 -8.84
CA TYR A 34 -3.40 0.14 -8.19
C TYR A 34 -2.92 1.58 -8.12
N LYS A 35 -3.80 2.52 -8.47
CA LYS A 35 -3.60 3.96 -8.23
C LYS A 35 -4.55 4.41 -7.14
N ILE A 36 -3.99 4.78 -6.00
CA ILE A 36 -4.72 5.22 -4.81
C ILE A 36 -4.58 6.74 -4.73
N PRO A 37 -5.64 7.53 -4.99
CA PRO A 37 -5.59 8.97 -4.75
C PRO A 37 -5.30 9.25 -3.28
N VAL A 38 -4.43 10.22 -2.98
CA VAL A 38 -4.08 10.53 -1.57
C VAL A 38 -5.32 10.92 -0.75
N LYS A 39 -6.35 11.47 -1.42
CA LYS A 39 -7.63 11.86 -0.82
C LYS A 39 -8.45 10.69 -0.27
N THR A 40 -8.25 9.46 -0.73
CA THR A 40 -8.99 8.28 -0.24
C THR A 40 -8.32 7.63 0.97
N VAL A 41 -7.10 8.07 1.33
CA VAL A 41 -6.40 7.57 2.52
C VAL A 41 -6.95 8.27 3.75
N LEU A 42 -7.72 7.55 4.56
CA LEU A 42 -8.33 8.09 5.77
C LEU A 42 -7.33 8.16 6.94
N ARG A 43 -6.52 7.11 7.10
CA ARG A 43 -5.57 6.97 8.21
C ARG A 43 -4.34 6.19 7.78
N LEU A 44 -3.20 6.56 8.34
CA LEU A 44 -1.95 5.81 8.23
C LEU A 44 -1.51 5.39 9.63
N PHE A 45 -1.15 4.12 9.79
CA PHE A 45 -0.66 3.58 11.05
C PHE A 45 0.69 2.92 10.83
N GLN A 46 1.63 3.20 11.74
CA GLN A 46 2.84 2.41 11.91
C GLN A 46 2.69 1.65 13.22
N LEU A 47 2.63 0.32 13.15
CA LEU A 47 2.50 -0.54 14.33
C LEU A 47 3.76 -1.39 14.48
N PRO A 48 4.37 -1.46 15.68
CA PRO A 48 5.48 -2.37 15.92
C PRO A 48 4.98 -3.82 15.86
N HIS A 49 5.76 -4.71 15.28
CA HIS A 49 5.52 -6.15 15.39
C HIS A 49 5.88 -6.63 16.80
N LYS A 50 5.18 -7.66 17.29
CA LYS A 50 5.37 -8.18 18.66
C LYS A 50 6.80 -8.68 18.92
N ASP A 51 7.50 -9.14 17.88
CA ASP A 51 8.90 -9.58 17.98
C ASP A 51 9.93 -8.42 17.99
N GLY A 52 9.48 -7.17 17.78
CA GLY A 52 10.32 -5.97 17.73
C GLY A 52 11.24 -5.85 16.50
N ARG A 53 11.20 -6.80 15.55
CA ARG A 53 12.09 -6.84 14.39
C ARG A 53 11.46 -6.25 13.14
N GLN A 54 10.13 -6.27 13.07
CA GLN A 54 9.36 -5.77 11.94
C GLN A 54 8.40 -4.67 12.41
N ALA A 55 7.91 -3.89 11.45
CA ALA A 55 6.80 -2.98 11.67
C ALA A 55 5.76 -3.20 10.58
N TYR A 56 4.50 -3.05 10.94
CA TYR A 56 3.41 -2.97 9.99
C TYR A 56 3.16 -1.51 9.64
N PHE A 57 3.01 -1.26 8.35
CA PHE A 57 2.54 0.01 7.83
C PHE A 57 1.17 -0.22 7.17
N ILE A 58 0.14 0.43 7.70
CA ILE A 58 -1.26 0.17 7.33
C ILE A 58 -1.86 1.46 6.78
N LEU A 59 -2.47 1.37 5.60
CA LEU A 59 -3.26 2.43 5.00
C LEU A 59 -4.74 2.05 5.06
N SER A 60 -5.54 2.89 5.72
CA SER A 60 -7.00 2.77 5.70
C SER A 60 -7.54 3.57 4.51
N LEU A 61 -8.29 2.91 3.63
CA LEU A 61 -8.79 3.46 2.37
C LEU A 61 -10.32 3.51 2.36
N ASP A 62 -10.88 4.63 1.91
CA ASP A 62 -12.30 4.79 1.61
C ASP A 62 -12.48 5.64 0.33
N PRO A 63 -13.02 5.08 -0.77
CA PRO A 63 -13.48 3.69 -0.92
C PRO A 63 -12.31 2.67 -0.92
N PRO A 64 -12.60 1.38 -0.63
CA PRO A 64 -11.58 0.33 -0.71
C PRO A 64 -11.09 0.12 -2.15
N ILE A 65 -9.87 -0.41 -2.30
CA ILE A 65 -9.39 -0.88 -3.60
C ILE A 65 -10.08 -2.19 -3.97
N VAL A 66 -10.35 -2.39 -5.26
CA VAL A 66 -11.02 -3.58 -5.78
C VAL A 66 -10.02 -4.42 -6.57
N GLN A 67 -9.98 -5.71 -6.28
CA GLN A 67 -9.21 -6.72 -6.99
C GLN A 67 -10.16 -7.82 -7.51
N GLY A 68 -10.63 -7.64 -8.74
CA GLY A 68 -11.59 -8.59 -9.33
C GLY A 68 -12.92 -8.55 -8.59
N GLN A 69 -13.27 -9.64 -7.90
CA GLN A 69 -14.49 -9.73 -7.08
C GLN A 69 -14.29 -9.35 -5.60
N THR A 70 -13.05 -9.02 -5.19
CA THR A 70 -12.69 -8.72 -3.79
C THR A 70 -12.40 -7.24 -3.60
#